data_AF-A0A925D5B3-F1
#
_entry.id   AF-A0A925D5B3-F1
#
_cell.length_a   1.000
_cell.length_b   1.000
_cell.length_c   1.000
_cell.angle_alpha   90.00
_cell.angle_beta   90.00
_cell.angle_gamma   90.00
#
_symmetry.space_group_name_H-M   'P 1'
#
loop_
_entity.id
_entity.type
_entity.pdbx_description
1 polymer ?
#
loop_
_entity_poly.entity_id
_entity_poly.type
_entity_poly.pdbx_seq_one_letter_code
_entity_poly.pdbx_strand_id
1 'polypeptide(L)'
;MKGNPYEIRLSGFQLHVRAVVHGLSRECGGSPAFITVSPQCPTGKRWNAQELAKLVDALANTYRADPQRLYVTGLSLGGYGSWNLLAEYPGKFAAAIPICGGGDPATTEKMKGTPIWVFHGAKDTAVPVSRSEAMVDALKKAGGNVKFTIYPEAGHDSWTETYNNPEVYKWLLEQKLK
;
A
#
# COMPACT_ATOMS: atom_id res chain seq x y z
N MET A 1 -2.72 7.29 -38.75
CA MET A 1 -3.54 8.14 -37.87
C MET A 1 -3.02 7.96 -36.45
N LYS A 2 -2.69 9.07 -35.78
CA LYS A 2 -1.98 9.14 -34.49
C LYS A 2 -2.95 8.75 -33.35
N GLY A 3 -2.58 7.74 -32.55
CA GLY A 3 -3.28 7.37 -31.32
C GLY A 3 -3.02 8.39 -30.20
N ASN A 4 -4.05 8.71 -29.44
CA ASN A 4 -4.05 9.66 -28.33
C ASN A 4 -3.22 9.12 -27.13
N PRO A 5 -2.30 9.90 -26.50
CA PRO A 5 -1.37 9.40 -25.47
C PRO A 5 -1.96 9.14 -24.07
N TYR A 6 -3.29 9.16 -23.91
CA TYR A 6 -3.97 8.94 -22.64
C TYR A 6 -4.85 7.70 -22.68
N GLU A 7 -4.27 6.54 -22.97
CA GLU A 7 -4.98 5.27 -22.79
C GLU A 7 -4.96 4.90 -21.30
N ILE A 8 -5.95 5.37 -20.54
CA ILE A 8 -6.23 4.85 -19.20
C ILE A 8 -6.85 3.46 -19.38
N ARG A 9 -6.00 2.42 -19.37
CA ARG A 9 -6.46 1.04 -19.22
C ARG A 9 -6.74 0.76 -17.74
N LEU A 10 -7.99 0.89 -17.31
CA LEU A 10 -8.45 0.29 -16.05
C LEU A 10 -8.68 -1.22 -16.28
N SER A 11 -7.58 -1.97 -16.36
CA SER A 11 -7.63 -3.43 -16.24
C SER A 11 -6.36 -3.92 -15.54
N GLY A 12 -6.29 -3.66 -14.24
CA GLY A 12 -5.18 -4.10 -13.40
C GLY A 12 -5.21 -3.42 -12.05
N PHE A 13 -5.39 -4.19 -10.99
CA PHE A 13 -5.31 -3.69 -9.62
C PHE A 13 -3.91 -3.15 -9.33
N GLN A 14 -3.83 -1.94 -8.75
CA GLN A 14 -2.57 -1.24 -8.54
C GLN A 14 -2.01 -1.46 -7.14
N LEU A 15 -0.73 -1.83 -7.08
CA LEU A 15 0.11 -1.74 -5.89
C LEU A 15 1.03 -0.53 -6.09
N HIS A 16 1.08 0.38 -5.14
CA HIS A 16 2.02 1.49 -5.12
C HIS A 16 3.05 1.25 -4.03
N VAL A 17 4.31 1.38 -4.41
CA VAL A 17 5.41 1.51 -3.45
C VAL A 17 5.85 2.96 -3.46
N ARG A 18 5.91 3.55 -2.27
CA ARG A 18 6.37 4.92 -2.08
C ARG A 18 7.65 4.94 -1.28
N ALA A 19 8.64 5.68 -1.76
CA ALA A 19 9.91 5.86 -1.07
C ALA A 19 10.24 7.36 -0.98
N VAL A 20 10.87 7.80 0.11
CA VAL A 20 11.21 9.22 0.32
C VAL A 20 12.69 9.45 0.01
N VAL A 21 13.01 10.44 -0.82
CA VAL A 21 14.41 10.86 -1.05
C VAL A 21 14.74 12.01 -0.12
N HIS A 22 15.85 11.92 0.61
CA HIS A 22 16.44 13.06 1.31
C HIS A 22 17.73 13.49 0.58
N GLY A 23 17.62 14.53 -0.25
CA GLY A 23 18.73 15.15 -0.98
C GLY A 23 18.36 16.60 -1.31
N LEU A 24 19.35 17.50 -1.25
CA LEU A 24 19.22 18.98 -1.28
C LEU A 24 17.95 19.49 -1.97
N SER A 25 17.00 19.92 -1.14
CA SER A 25 15.81 20.66 -1.50
C SER A 25 16.17 21.85 -2.39
N ARG A 26 15.80 21.81 -3.67
CA ARG A 26 15.55 23.04 -4.42
C ARG A 26 14.28 22.91 -5.26
N GLU A 27 13.29 23.62 -4.72
CA GLU A 27 12.30 24.44 -5.41
C GLU A 27 10.96 23.82 -5.83
N CYS A 28 9.93 24.59 -5.46
CA CYS A 28 8.52 24.55 -5.87
C CYS A 28 7.59 23.58 -5.11
N GLY A 29 7.03 24.09 -4.01
CA GLY A 29 5.59 23.99 -3.77
C GLY A 29 5.04 22.65 -3.27
N GLY A 30 5.21 22.40 -1.98
CA GLY A 30 4.11 21.88 -1.14
C GLY A 30 3.78 20.39 -1.17
N SER A 31 4.52 19.52 -1.87
CA SER A 31 4.36 18.07 -1.70
C SER A 31 5.61 17.42 -1.14
N PRO A 32 5.50 16.55 -0.10
CA PRO A 32 6.62 15.72 0.32
C PRO A 32 7.04 14.83 -0.85
N ALA A 33 8.34 14.83 -1.17
CA ALA A 33 8.88 14.18 -2.36
C ALA A 33 8.86 12.64 -2.21
N PHE A 34 7.72 12.03 -2.50
CA PHE A 34 7.62 10.59 -2.71
C PHE A 34 8.06 10.25 -4.13
N ILE A 35 8.94 9.27 -4.26
CA ILE A 35 9.01 8.47 -5.47
C ILE A 35 7.86 7.47 -5.39
N THR A 36 6.96 7.49 -6.38
CA THR A 36 5.85 6.54 -6.48
C THR A 36 6.11 5.58 -7.63
N VAL A 37 6.03 4.29 -7.34
CA VAL A 37 6.18 3.22 -8.32
C VAL A 37 4.90 2.38 -8.32
N SER A 38 4.28 2.23 -9.49
CA SER A 38 3.04 1.47 -9.67
C SER A 38 3.25 0.34 -10.67
N PRO A 39 3.88 -0.79 -10.28
CA PRO A 39 3.99 -1.94 -11.15
C PRO A 39 2.59 -2.39 -11.61
N GLN A 40 2.53 -3.02 -12.79
CA GLN A 40 1.29 -3.63 -13.32
C GLN A 40 1.33 -5.15 -13.18
N CYS A 41 0.22 -5.73 -12.69
CA CYS A 41 0.08 -7.18 -12.58
C CYS A 41 -0.48 -7.72 -13.90
N PRO A 42 0.17 -8.69 -14.56
CA PRO A 42 -0.37 -9.28 -15.77
C PRO A 42 -1.75 -9.91 -15.53
N THR A 43 -2.63 -9.82 -16.51
CA THR A 43 -3.97 -10.44 -16.47
C THR A 43 -3.89 -11.92 -16.10
N GLY A 44 -4.75 -12.35 -15.18
CA GLY A 44 -4.82 -13.75 -14.72
C GLY A 44 -3.71 -14.16 -13.75
N LYS A 45 -2.80 -13.25 -13.36
CA LYS A 45 -1.76 -13.50 -12.37
C LYS A 45 -2.05 -12.83 -11.04
N ARG A 46 -1.30 -13.23 -10.02
CA ARG A 46 -1.18 -12.52 -8.75
C ARG A 46 0.21 -11.89 -8.66
N TRP A 47 0.32 -10.91 -7.78
CA TRP A 47 1.60 -10.35 -7.38
C TRP A 47 2.52 -11.42 -6.80
N ASN A 48 3.74 -11.49 -7.30
CA ASN A 48 4.80 -12.26 -6.70
C ASN A 48 5.57 -11.34 -5.74
N ALA A 49 5.52 -11.61 -4.44
CA ALA A 49 6.10 -10.75 -3.42
C ALA A 49 7.63 -10.66 -3.56
N GLN A 50 8.31 -11.73 -3.95
CA GLN A 50 9.75 -11.72 -4.19
C GLN A 50 10.17 -10.81 -5.33
N GLU A 51 9.49 -10.88 -6.47
CA GLU A 51 9.78 -10.01 -7.62
C GLU A 51 9.48 -8.54 -7.30
N LEU A 52 8.39 -8.28 -6.56
CA LEU A 52 8.09 -6.94 -6.07
C LEU A 52 9.16 -6.43 -5.10
N ALA A 53 9.58 -7.24 -4.13
CA ALA A 53 10.60 -6.85 -3.17
C ALA A 53 11.93 -6.50 -3.85
N LYS A 54 12.36 -7.29 -4.85
CA LYS A 54 13.52 -6.99 -5.69
C LYS A 54 13.36 -5.70 -6.48
N LEU A 55 12.18 -5.47 -7.06
CA LEU A 55 11.88 -4.22 -7.76
C LEU A 55 11.99 -3.01 -6.83
N VAL A 56 11.46 -3.11 -5.61
CA VAL A 56 11.58 -2.07 -4.60
C VAL A 56 13.04 -1.79 -4.26
N ASP A 57 13.84 -2.83 -4.03
CA ASP A 57 15.27 -2.67 -3.70
C ASP A 57 16.04 -2.02 -4.85
N ALA A 58 15.79 -2.47 -6.09
CA ALA A 58 16.43 -1.91 -7.27
C ALA A 58 16.11 -0.42 -7.41
N LEU A 59 14.85 -0.03 -7.30
CA LEU A 59 14.42 1.36 -7.45
C LEU A 59 14.88 2.23 -6.28
N ALA A 60 14.80 1.73 -5.05
CA ALA A 60 15.32 2.44 -3.88
C ALA A 60 16.82 2.75 -4.03
N ASN A 61 17.60 1.81 -4.55
CA ASN A 61 19.01 2.02 -4.84
C ASN A 61 19.22 3.00 -6.01
N THR A 62 18.53 2.81 -7.15
CA THR A 62 18.65 3.66 -8.35
C THR A 62 18.35 5.13 -8.05
N TYR A 63 17.31 5.39 -7.27
CA TYR A 63 16.88 6.75 -6.96
C TYR A 63 17.35 7.26 -5.60
N ARG A 64 18.22 6.52 -4.91
CA ARG A 64 18.76 6.86 -3.59
C ARG A 64 17.66 7.21 -2.58
N ALA A 65 16.58 6.44 -2.59
CA ALA A 65 15.52 6.59 -1.62
C ALA A 65 15.98 6.13 -0.23
N ASP A 66 15.44 6.75 0.81
CA ASP A 66 15.72 6.39 2.20
C ASP A 66 15.17 4.97 2.47
N PRO A 67 16.05 3.97 2.72
CA PRO A 67 15.62 2.59 2.96
C PRO A 67 14.83 2.44 4.26
N GLN A 68 14.91 3.41 5.18
CA GLN A 68 14.12 3.42 6.41
C GLN A 68 12.71 3.99 6.21
N ARG A 69 12.38 4.46 5.00
CA ARG A 69 11.11 5.12 4.65
C ARG A 69 10.50 4.56 3.37
N LEU A 70 10.47 3.23 3.29
CA LEU A 70 9.76 2.51 2.26
C LEU A 70 8.33 2.21 2.74
N TYR A 71 7.34 2.52 1.92
CA TYR A 71 5.92 2.30 2.23
C TYR A 71 5.26 1.50 1.12
N VAL A 72 4.27 0.68 1.48
CA VAL A 72 3.48 -0.11 0.52
C VAL A 72 2.00 0.16 0.67
N THR A 73 1.30 0.42 -0.44
CA THR A 73 -0.15 0.59 -0.46
C THR A 73 -0.73 -0.10 -1.69
N GLY A 74 -1.96 -0.57 -1.62
CA GLY A 74 -2.59 -1.19 -2.78
C GLY A 74 -4.08 -1.39 -2.60
N LEU A 75 -4.79 -1.38 -3.73
CA LEU A 75 -6.24 -1.55 -3.78
C LEU A 75 -6.63 -2.93 -4.27
N SER A 76 -7.66 -3.54 -3.69
CA SER A 76 -8.20 -4.84 -4.09
C SER A 76 -7.12 -5.91 -4.22
N LEU A 77 -6.82 -6.50 -5.39
CA LEU A 77 -5.68 -7.43 -5.53
C LEU A 77 -4.33 -6.82 -5.09
N GLY A 78 -4.13 -5.52 -5.26
CA GLY A 78 -2.98 -4.79 -4.69
C GLY A 78 -3.04 -4.68 -3.16
N GLY A 79 -4.24 -4.63 -2.57
CA GLY A 79 -4.45 -4.73 -1.13
C GLY A 79 -4.05 -6.11 -0.60
N TYR A 80 -4.44 -7.19 -1.31
CA TYR A 80 -3.93 -8.54 -1.04
C TYR A 80 -2.41 -8.62 -1.20
N GLY A 81 -1.86 -7.99 -2.24
CA GLY A 81 -0.41 -7.91 -2.47
C GLY A 81 0.33 -7.18 -1.35
N SER A 82 -0.27 -6.13 -0.78
CA SER A 82 0.30 -5.38 0.35
C SER A 82 0.41 -6.26 1.60
N TRP A 83 -0.68 -6.97 1.94
CA TRP A 83 -0.66 -7.94 3.04
C TRP A 83 0.36 -9.06 2.83
N ASN A 84 0.44 -9.60 1.61
CA ASN A 84 1.41 -10.63 1.27
C ASN A 84 2.85 -10.12 1.45
N LEU A 85 3.18 -8.94 0.89
CA LEU A 85 4.51 -8.35 1.03
C LEU A 85 4.93 -8.18 2.50
N LEU A 86 4.02 -7.78 3.38
CA LEU A 86 4.28 -7.67 4.82
C LEU A 86 4.54 -9.03 5.47
N ALA A 87 3.83 -10.08 5.04
CA ALA A 87 3.98 -11.43 5.58
C ALA A 87 5.28 -12.10 5.12
N GLU A 88 5.69 -11.89 3.86
CA GLU A 88 6.89 -12.49 3.28
C GLU A 88 8.17 -11.68 3.59
N TYR A 89 8.04 -10.35 3.74
CA TYR A 89 9.16 -9.44 4.00
C TYR A 89 8.93 -8.58 5.25
N PRO A 90 8.84 -9.20 6.45
CA PRO A 90 8.65 -8.47 7.69
C PRO A 90 9.80 -7.49 7.93
N GLY A 91 9.47 -6.26 8.34
CA GLY A 91 10.45 -5.20 8.61
C GLY A 91 11.01 -4.50 7.36
N LYS A 92 10.59 -4.87 6.14
CA LYS A 92 11.02 -4.17 4.91
C LYS A 92 10.38 -2.80 4.73
N PHE A 93 9.12 -2.66 5.15
CA PHE A 93 8.34 -1.43 4.98
C PHE A 93 8.13 -0.74 6.33
N ALA A 94 8.37 0.57 6.34
CA ALA A 94 8.14 1.44 7.48
C ALA A 94 6.65 1.58 7.82
N ALA A 95 5.76 1.44 6.83
CA ALA A 95 4.31 1.42 7.00
C ALA A 95 3.60 0.85 5.79
N ALA A 96 2.32 0.48 5.97
CA ALA A 96 1.49 0.02 4.88
C ALA A 96 0.04 0.53 4.91
N ILE A 97 -0.58 0.59 3.73
CA ILE A 97 -1.98 0.96 3.52
C ILE A 97 -2.67 -0.07 2.60
N PRO A 98 -3.15 -1.19 3.12
CA PRO A 98 -4.00 -2.11 2.38
C PRO A 98 -5.41 -1.51 2.22
N ILE A 99 -5.91 -1.43 0.99
CA ILE A 99 -7.24 -0.91 0.65
C ILE A 99 -8.08 -2.02 0.01
N CYS A 100 -9.30 -2.22 0.52
CA CYS A 100 -10.28 -3.23 0.04
C CYS A 100 -9.70 -4.62 -0.29
N GLY A 101 -8.79 -5.13 0.56
CA GLY A 101 -8.11 -6.41 0.40
C GLY A 101 -8.15 -7.28 1.65
N GLY A 102 -7.51 -8.45 1.58
CA GLY A 102 -7.35 -9.37 2.70
C GLY A 102 -6.00 -10.07 2.71
N GLY A 103 -5.74 -10.85 3.75
CA GLY A 103 -4.51 -11.64 3.89
C GLY A 103 -4.79 -12.93 4.65
N ASP A 104 -3.71 -13.55 5.13
CA ASP A 104 -3.81 -14.68 6.05
C ASP A 104 -3.64 -14.18 7.49
N PRO A 105 -4.70 -14.21 8.34
CA PRO A 105 -4.62 -13.85 9.75
C PRO A 105 -3.52 -14.56 10.54
N ALA A 106 -3.10 -15.77 10.13
CA ALA A 106 -2.01 -16.50 10.81
C ALA A 106 -0.64 -15.85 10.62
N THR A 107 -0.50 -14.92 9.67
CA THR A 107 0.78 -14.25 9.36
C THR A 107 0.97 -12.93 10.11
N THR A 108 -0.04 -12.45 10.86
CA THR A 108 -0.04 -11.11 11.48
C THR A 108 1.07 -10.93 12.51
N GLU A 109 1.49 -12.00 13.17
CA GLU A 109 2.62 -12.01 14.10
C GLU A 109 3.92 -11.52 13.44
N LYS A 110 4.12 -11.81 12.14
CA LYS A 110 5.31 -11.39 11.39
C LYS A 110 5.33 -9.87 11.13
N MET A 111 4.16 -9.24 11.02
CA MET A 111 4.02 -7.84 10.62
C MET A 111 3.57 -6.91 11.75
N LYS A 112 3.43 -7.41 12.98
CA LYS A 112 2.99 -6.62 14.15
C LYS A 112 3.87 -5.39 14.44
N GLY A 113 5.14 -5.43 14.03
CA GLY A 113 6.08 -4.32 14.16
C GLY A 113 5.89 -3.21 13.13
N THR A 114 5.10 -3.42 12.08
CA THR A 114 4.83 -2.44 11.03
C THR A 114 3.54 -1.67 11.34
N PRO A 115 3.56 -0.33 11.39
CA PRO A 115 2.35 0.49 11.38
C PRO A 115 1.51 0.26 10.11
N ILE A 116 0.24 -0.10 10.27
CA ILE A 116 -0.66 -0.41 9.16
C ILE A 116 -1.96 0.39 9.28
N TRP A 117 -2.37 1.09 8.22
CA TRP A 117 -3.67 1.78 8.17
C TRP A 117 -4.53 1.18 7.06
N VAL A 118 -5.53 0.40 7.45
CA VAL A 118 -6.42 -0.33 6.55
C VAL A 118 -7.62 0.54 6.17
N PHE A 119 -8.05 0.46 4.91
CA PHE A 119 -9.24 1.15 4.40
C PHE A 119 -10.17 0.17 3.67
N HIS A 120 -11.48 0.35 3.82
CA HIS A 120 -12.47 -0.48 3.12
C HIS A 120 -13.81 0.26 2.96
N GLY A 121 -14.59 -0.08 1.94
CA GLY A 121 -15.99 0.35 1.82
C GLY A 121 -16.93 -0.63 2.51
N ALA A 122 -17.90 -0.15 3.29
CA ALA A 122 -18.85 -1.02 3.99
C ALA A 122 -19.82 -1.74 3.03
N LYS A 123 -20.03 -1.18 1.84
CA LYS A 123 -20.92 -1.72 0.80
C LYS A 123 -20.15 -2.46 -0.30
N ASP A 124 -18.89 -2.84 -0.05
CA ASP A 124 -18.08 -3.57 -1.03
C ASP A 124 -18.65 -4.98 -1.28
N THR A 125 -19.16 -5.18 -2.50
CA THR A 125 -19.72 -6.47 -2.96
C THR A 125 -18.70 -7.33 -3.69
N ALA A 126 -17.53 -6.80 -4.06
CA ALA A 126 -16.49 -7.53 -4.77
C ALA A 126 -15.50 -8.18 -3.78
N VAL A 127 -15.15 -7.45 -2.72
CA VAL A 127 -14.38 -7.97 -1.59
C VAL A 127 -15.16 -7.62 -0.32
N PRO A 128 -15.73 -8.61 0.38
CA PRO A 128 -16.45 -8.31 1.62
C PRO A 128 -15.54 -7.63 2.66
N VAL A 129 -16.05 -6.59 3.33
CA VAL A 129 -15.33 -5.86 4.40
C VAL A 129 -14.75 -6.77 5.49
N SER A 130 -15.41 -7.91 5.73
CA SER A 130 -14.96 -8.96 6.65
C SER A 130 -13.56 -9.49 6.36
N ARG A 131 -13.06 -9.36 5.12
CA ARG A 131 -11.67 -9.69 4.76
C ARG A 131 -10.67 -8.76 5.43
N SER A 132 -10.98 -7.46 5.53
CA SER A 132 -10.14 -6.50 6.25
C SER A 132 -10.36 -6.58 7.75
N GLU A 133 -11.60 -6.76 8.21
CA GLU A 133 -11.90 -6.97 9.64
C GLU A 133 -11.10 -8.13 10.23
N ALA A 134 -11.08 -9.28 9.54
CA ALA A 134 -10.32 -10.45 9.98
C ALA A 134 -8.82 -10.17 10.16
N MET A 135 -8.21 -9.42 9.24
CA MET A 135 -6.79 -9.03 9.33
C MET A 135 -6.55 -8.02 10.45
N VAL A 136 -7.41 -7.01 10.57
CA VAL A 136 -7.32 -5.99 11.62
C VAL A 136 -7.44 -6.63 13.00
N ASP A 137 -8.43 -7.51 13.20
CA ASP A 137 -8.64 -8.20 14.47
C ASP A 137 -7.48 -9.12 14.82
N ALA A 138 -6.97 -9.87 13.86
CA ALA A 138 -5.83 -10.76 14.08
C ALA A 138 -4.54 -9.97 14.35
N LEU A 139 -4.34 -8.82 13.72
CA LEU A 139 -3.20 -7.95 13.98
C LEU A 139 -3.29 -7.26 15.34
N LYS A 140 -4.49 -6.80 15.75
CA LYS A 140 -4.75 -6.30 17.12
C LYS A 140 -4.46 -7.38 18.15
N LYS A 141 -4.91 -8.62 17.93
CA LYS A 141 -4.64 -9.77 18.83
C LYS A 141 -3.14 -10.09 18.93
N ALA A 142 -2.38 -9.92 17.85
CA ALA A 142 -0.92 -10.06 17.85
C ALA A 142 -0.19 -8.89 18.53
N GLY A 143 -0.91 -7.85 18.99
CA GLY A 143 -0.33 -6.64 19.59
C GLY A 143 0.28 -5.67 18.56
N GLY A 144 -0.17 -5.73 17.31
CA GLY A 144 0.32 -4.87 16.22
C GLY A 144 -0.28 -3.47 16.22
N ASN A 145 0.41 -2.53 15.59
CA ASN A 145 -0.05 -1.15 15.41
C ASN A 145 -0.92 -1.02 14.15
N VAL A 146 -2.24 -1.08 14.34
CA VAL A 146 -3.20 -1.03 13.23
C VAL A 146 -4.30 0.02 13.42
N LYS A 147 -4.51 0.84 12.38
CA LYS A 147 -5.67 1.72 12.21
C LYS A 147 -6.61 1.11 11.18
N PHE A 148 -7.91 1.32 11.35
CA PHE A 148 -8.91 0.85 10.40
C PHE A 148 -9.96 1.93 10.15
N THR A 149 -10.15 2.26 8.88
CA THR A 149 -11.17 3.21 8.42
C THR A 149 -12.13 2.49 7.48
N ILE A 150 -13.41 2.50 7.84
CA ILE A 150 -14.48 2.00 6.98
C ILE A 150 -15.24 3.22 6.46
N TYR A 151 -15.38 3.29 5.14
CA TYR A 151 -16.25 4.26 4.48
C TYR A 151 -17.67 3.67 4.40
N PRO A 152 -18.65 4.20 5.15
CA PRO A 152 -19.96 3.57 5.33
C PRO A 152 -20.75 3.48 4.02
N GLU A 153 -20.57 4.45 3.13
CA GLU A 153 -21.32 4.54 1.88
C GLU A 153 -20.54 4.00 0.66
N ALA A 154 -19.23 3.77 0.79
CA ALA A 154 -18.42 3.31 -0.32
C ALA A 154 -18.65 1.83 -0.62
N GLY A 155 -18.69 1.51 -1.92
CA GLY A 155 -18.63 0.15 -2.45
C GLY A 155 -17.17 -0.31 -2.60
N HIS A 156 -16.87 -1.01 -3.70
CA HIS A 156 -15.51 -1.49 -3.95
C HIS A 156 -14.47 -0.37 -4.05
N ASP A 157 -14.85 0.77 -4.64
CA ASP A 157 -14.00 1.96 -4.70
C ASP A 157 -13.97 2.70 -3.35
N SER A 158 -13.13 2.19 -2.45
CA SER A 158 -12.71 2.89 -1.23
C SER A 158 -11.37 3.61 -1.40
N TRP A 159 -10.69 3.42 -2.54
CA TRP A 159 -9.37 3.98 -2.79
C TRP A 159 -9.41 5.44 -3.22
N THR A 160 -10.46 5.88 -3.93
CA THR A 160 -10.60 7.28 -4.34
C THR A 160 -10.64 8.20 -3.12
N GLU A 161 -11.46 7.90 -2.13
CA GLU A 161 -11.52 8.66 -0.88
C GLU A 161 -10.21 8.55 -0.08
N THR A 162 -9.62 7.35 -0.03
CA THR A 162 -8.34 7.12 0.69
C THR A 162 -7.20 7.95 0.11
N TYR A 163 -7.01 7.95 -1.20
CA TYR A 163 -5.89 8.67 -1.83
C TYR A 163 -6.13 10.17 -1.94
N ASN A 164 -7.37 10.64 -1.83
CA ASN A 164 -7.67 12.08 -1.71
C ASN A 164 -7.51 12.60 -0.27
N ASN A 165 -7.26 11.73 0.71
CA ASN A 165 -7.10 12.13 2.11
C ASN A 165 -5.66 12.60 2.39
N PRO A 166 -5.40 13.89 2.64
CA PRO A 166 -4.05 14.38 2.94
C PRO A 166 -3.44 13.80 4.23
N GLU A 167 -4.27 13.40 5.19
CA GLU A 167 -3.80 12.79 6.45
C GLU A 167 -3.16 11.42 6.21
N VAL A 168 -3.50 10.73 5.13
CA VAL A 168 -2.83 9.47 4.74
C VAL A 168 -1.35 9.74 4.45
N TYR A 169 -1.05 10.77 3.68
CA TYR A 169 0.33 11.09 3.29
C TYR A 169 1.13 11.65 4.47
N LYS A 170 0.51 12.50 5.28
CA LYS A 170 1.11 12.99 6.52
C LYS A 170 1.46 11.83 7.46
N TRP A 171 0.51 10.92 7.68
CA TRP A 171 0.71 9.75 8.53
C TRP A 171 1.85 8.86 8.02
N LEU A 172 1.94 8.61 6.71
CA LEU A 172 3.05 7.85 6.12
C LEU A 172 4.41 8.48 6.43
N LEU A 173 4.55 9.80 6.32
CA LEU A 173 5.82 10.50 6.53
C LEU A 173 6.27 10.55 7.99
N GLU A 174 5.35 10.35 8.92
CA GLU A 174 5.66 10.17 10.34
C GLU A 174 6.28 8.79 10.61
N GLN A 175 6.10 7.81 9.72
CA GLN A 175 6.61 6.45 9.91
C GLN A 175 8.06 6.31 9.43
N LYS A 176 8.85 5.54 10.17
CA LYS A 176 10.24 5.23 9.86
C LYS A 176 10.62 3.89 10.51
N LEU A 177 11.35 3.04 9.80
CA LEU A 177 11.97 1.87 10.40
C LEU A 177 12.98 2.32 11.47
N LYS A 178 12.92 1.69 12.64
CA LYS A 178 13.84 1.94 13.75
C LYS A 178 15.20 1.33 13.48
#